data_AF-A0A853C5J6-F1
#
_entry.id   AF-A0A853C5J6-F1
#
_cell.length_a   1.000
_cell.length_b   1.000
_cell.length_c   1.000
_cell.angle_alpha   90.00
_cell.angle_beta   90.00
_cell.angle_gamma   90.00
#
_symmetry.space_group_name_H-M   'P 1'
#
loop_
_entity.id
_entity.type
_entity.pdbx_description
1 polymer ?
#
loop_
_entity_poly.entity_id
_entity_poly.type
_entity_poly.pdbx_seq_one_letter_code
_entity_poly.pdbx_strand_id
1 'polypeptide(L)'
;MSYEVQCQTLRTHAQLWNGHADDASAARTTIDPAIGDGDAFGWLAGLNQVSDYYNTWTNAMGVALDDAEKCCRYLNAALVSTANDYDDSDQTVATEMATLDRMIEAS
;
A
#
# COMPACT_ATOMS: atom_id res chain seq x y z
N MET A 1 -11.83 3.99 30.33
CA MET A 1 -11.16 3.14 29.33
C MET A 1 -9.68 3.22 29.66
N SER A 2 -9.01 2.09 29.96
CA SER A 2 -7.60 2.13 30.38
C SER A 2 -6.67 2.33 29.18
N TYR A 3 -5.45 2.78 29.45
CA TYR A 3 -4.40 3.01 28.45
C TYR A 3 -4.09 1.73 27.66
N GLU A 4 -3.94 0.59 28.34
CA GLU A 4 -3.73 -0.73 27.71
C GLU A 4 -4.81 -1.08 26.66
N VAL A 5 -6.08 -0.72 26.92
CA VAL A 5 -7.17 -0.98 25.97
C VAL A 5 -6.99 -0.13 24.70
N GLN A 6 -6.54 1.12 24.83
CA GLN A 6 -6.29 2.00 23.68
C GLN A 6 -5.11 1.50 22.84
N CYS A 7 -4.01 1.09 23.47
CA CYS A 7 -2.84 0.52 22.79
C CYS A 7 -3.19 -0.77 22.04
N GLN A 8 -3.95 -1.67 22.67
CA GLN A 8 -4.38 -2.90 22.02
C GLN A 8 -5.32 -2.65 20.84
N THR A 9 -6.22 -1.66 20.95
CA THR A 9 -7.08 -1.23 19.84
C THR A 9 -6.24 -0.68 18.68
N LEU A 10 -5.26 0.18 18.94
CA LEU A 10 -4.35 0.71 17.90
C LEU A 10 -3.58 -0.40 17.18
N ARG A 11 -3.02 -1.36 17.92
CA ARG A 11 -2.33 -2.52 17.32
C ARG A 11 -3.25 -3.41 16.48
N THR A 12 -4.50 -3.57 16.91
CA THR A 12 -5.51 -4.30 16.14
C THR A 12 -5.82 -3.60 14.81
N HIS A 13 -6.00 -2.27 14.84
CA HIS A 13 -6.21 -1.49 13.61
C HIS A 13 -4.97 -1.48 12.71
N ALA A 14 -3.77 -1.41 13.28
CA ALA A 14 -2.51 -1.56 12.55
C ALA A 14 -2.46 -2.87 11.74
N GLN A 15 -2.81 -3.99 12.37
CA GLN A 15 -2.86 -5.30 11.69
C GLN A 15 -3.89 -5.34 10.56
N LEU A 16 -5.04 -4.68 10.71
CA LEU A 16 -6.03 -4.57 9.62
C LEU A 16 -5.44 -3.85 8.41
N TRP A 17 -4.75 -2.72 8.63
CA TRP A 17 -4.08 -1.99 7.54
C TRP A 17 -2.94 -2.79 6.92
N ASN A 18 -2.21 -3.59 7.71
CA ASN A 18 -1.23 -4.51 7.14
C ASN A 18 -1.88 -5.54 6.22
N GLY A 19 -3.03 -6.11 6.60
CA GLY A 19 -3.80 -7.02 5.74
C GLY A 19 -4.22 -6.36 4.42
N HIS A 20 -4.66 -5.10 4.47
CA HIS A 20 -4.99 -4.34 3.25
C HIS A 20 -3.78 -4.05 2.36
N ALA A 21 -2.59 -3.86 2.94
CA ALA A 21 -1.36 -3.76 2.16
C ALA A 21 -1.06 -5.08 1.42
N ASP A 22 -1.23 -6.22 2.11
CA ASP A 22 -1.04 -7.55 1.50
C ASP A 22 -2.08 -7.80 0.39
N ASP A 23 -3.34 -7.38 0.58
CA ASP A 23 -4.38 -7.45 -0.45
C ASP A 23 -4.02 -6.61 -1.70
N ALA A 24 -3.52 -5.39 -1.50
CA ALA A 24 -3.07 -4.52 -2.59
C ALA A 24 -1.89 -5.13 -3.36
N SER A 25 -0.92 -5.71 -2.63
CA SER A 25 0.23 -6.41 -3.21
C SER A 25 -0.17 -7.65 -4.01
N ALA A 26 -1.13 -8.43 -3.52
CA ALA A 26 -1.69 -9.58 -4.23
C ALA A 26 -2.44 -9.17 -5.51
N ALA A 27 -3.23 -8.10 -5.44
CA ALA A 27 -3.88 -7.53 -6.62
C ALA A 27 -2.85 -7.03 -7.64
N ARG A 28 -1.77 -6.38 -7.19
CA ARG A 28 -0.67 -5.92 -8.04
C ARG A 28 0.00 -7.09 -8.77
N THR A 29 0.33 -8.15 -8.04
CA THR A 29 0.91 -9.38 -8.60
C THR A 29 0.02 -10.00 -9.67
N THR A 30 -1.30 -9.88 -9.53
CA THR A 30 -2.27 -10.39 -10.51
C THR A 30 -2.27 -9.57 -11.80
N ILE A 31 -2.02 -8.26 -11.70
CA ILE A 31 -2.11 -7.32 -12.82
C ILE A 31 -0.76 -7.12 -13.51
N ASP A 32 0.36 -7.30 -12.81
CA ASP A 32 1.71 -7.12 -13.37
C ASP A 32 1.93 -7.80 -14.74
N PRO A 33 1.48 -9.05 -14.98
CA PRO A 33 1.65 -9.69 -16.29
C PRO A 33 0.89 -8.98 -17.43
N ALA A 34 -0.16 -8.23 -17.10
CA ALA A 34 -1.02 -7.51 -18.04
C ALA A 34 -0.55 -6.07 -18.30
N ILE A 35 0.39 -5.56 -17.52
CA ILE A 35 0.88 -4.18 -17.66
C ILE A 35 1.68 -4.05 -18.96
N GLY A 36 1.24 -3.12 -19.82
CA GLY A 36 1.91 -2.86 -21.10
C GLY A 36 1.66 -3.94 -22.18
N ASP A 37 0.80 -4.91 -21.94
CA ASP A 37 0.54 -6.03 -22.87
C ASP A 37 -0.62 -5.77 -23.86
N GLY A 38 -0.87 -4.50 -24.20
CA GLY A 38 -1.91 -4.11 -25.15
C GLY A 38 -1.72 -4.67 -26.56
N ASP A 39 -0.51 -5.11 -26.90
CA ASP A 39 -0.22 -5.75 -28.19
C ASP A 39 -0.73 -7.20 -28.26
N ALA A 40 -1.04 -7.82 -27.11
CA ALA A 40 -1.66 -9.15 -27.07
C ALA A 40 -3.05 -9.20 -27.72
N PHE A 41 -3.68 -8.04 -27.95
CA PHE A 41 -4.92 -7.93 -28.72
C PHE A 41 -4.73 -8.14 -30.25
N GLY A 42 -3.48 -8.31 -30.72
CA GLY A 42 -3.17 -8.66 -32.10
C GLY A 42 -3.62 -7.59 -33.09
N TRP A 43 -4.40 -7.96 -34.11
CA TRP A 43 -4.90 -6.99 -35.10
C TRP A 43 -5.75 -5.87 -34.45
N LEU A 44 -6.46 -6.16 -33.37
CA LEU A 44 -7.27 -5.16 -32.66
C LEU A 44 -6.40 -4.10 -31.97
N ALA A 45 -5.16 -4.43 -31.60
CA ALA A 45 -4.23 -3.51 -30.93
C ALA A 45 -4.02 -2.21 -31.72
N GLY A 46 -3.96 -2.31 -33.07
CA GLY A 46 -3.76 -1.19 -33.99
C GLY A 46 -5.04 -0.43 -34.34
N LEU A 47 -6.21 -0.85 -33.86
CA LEU A 47 -7.47 -0.16 -34.12
C LEU A 47 -7.84 0.73 -32.96
N ASN A 48 -8.34 1.93 -33.26
CA ASN A 48 -8.96 2.82 -32.27
C ASN A 48 -8.14 2.98 -30.96
N GLN A 49 -6.81 2.92 -31.05
CA GLN A 49 -5.90 3.06 -29.91
C GLN A 49 -6.15 2.02 -28.79
N VAL A 50 -6.63 0.82 -29.12
CA VAL A 50 -6.91 -0.24 -28.13
C VAL A 50 -5.69 -0.58 -27.29
N SER A 51 -4.52 -0.77 -27.91
CA SER A 51 -3.27 -1.04 -27.17
C SER A 51 -2.93 0.12 -26.24
N ASP A 52 -2.98 1.37 -26.74
CA ASP A 52 -2.65 2.55 -25.96
C ASP A 52 -3.59 2.75 -24.76
N TYR A 53 -4.91 2.59 -24.96
CA TYR A 53 -5.89 2.71 -23.87
C TYR A 53 -5.73 1.62 -22.83
N TYR A 54 -5.51 0.38 -23.28
CA TYR A 54 -5.27 -0.74 -22.39
C TYR A 54 -4.01 -0.51 -21.55
N ASN A 55 -2.89 -0.17 -22.20
CA ASN A 55 -1.62 0.09 -21.55
C ASN A 55 -1.70 1.27 -20.59
N THR A 56 -2.39 2.35 -20.97
CA THR A 56 -2.61 3.51 -20.10
C THR A 56 -3.38 3.10 -18.84
N TRP A 57 -4.44 2.31 -19.01
CA TRP A 57 -5.25 1.85 -17.89
C TRP A 57 -4.50 0.87 -16.97
N THR A 58 -3.81 -0.13 -17.53
CA THR A 58 -3.05 -1.11 -16.72
C THR A 58 -1.87 -0.47 -15.98
N ASN A 59 -1.17 0.48 -16.61
CA ASN A 59 -0.14 1.28 -15.95
C ASN A 59 -0.71 2.10 -14.78
N ALA A 60 -1.82 2.81 -15.01
CA ALA A 60 -2.46 3.61 -13.96
C ALA A 60 -2.95 2.74 -12.79
N MET A 61 -3.51 1.56 -13.09
CA MET A 61 -3.94 0.61 -12.06
C MET A 61 -2.75 0.07 -11.27
N GLY A 62 -1.63 -0.19 -11.95
CA GLY A 62 -0.39 -0.56 -11.29
C GLY A 62 0.07 0.50 -10.28
N VAL A 63 0.19 1.76 -10.71
CA VAL A 63 0.61 2.87 -9.83
C VAL A 63 -0.34 3.01 -8.64
N ALA A 64 -1.65 2.98 -8.89
CA ALA A 64 -2.64 3.11 -7.82
C ALA A 64 -2.54 1.99 -6.76
N LEU A 65 -2.19 0.76 -7.16
CA LEU A 65 -2.00 -0.35 -6.23
C LEU A 65 -0.70 -0.23 -5.42
N ASP A 66 0.38 0.26 -6.03
CA ASP A 66 1.62 0.54 -5.31
C ASP A 66 1.42 1.65 -4.26
N ASP A 67 0.75 2.74 -4.65
CA ASP A 67 0.41 3.83 -3.74
C ASP A 67 -0.51 3.37 -2.61
N ALA A 68 -1.51 2.53 -2.92
CA ALA A 68 -2.41 1.97 -1.92
C ALA A 68 -1.66 1.08 -0.92
N GLU A 69 -0.75 0.23 -1.39
CA GLU A 69 0.10 -0.61 -0.53
C GLU A 69 0.93 0.27 0.42
N LYS A 70 1.63 1.26 -0.12
CA LYS A 70 2.47 2.19 0.67
C LYS A 70 1.64 2.93 1.71
N CYS A 71 0.47 3.44 1.36
CA CYS A 71 -0.43 4.12 2.29
C CYS A 71 -0.89 3.21 3.43
N CYS A 72 -1.23 1.95 3.11
CA CYS A 72 -1.64 0.97 4.12
C CYS A 72 -0.46 0.60 5.05
N ARG A 73 0.75 0.41 4.51
CA ARG A 73 1.96 0.15 5.32
C ARG A 73 2.30 1.34 6.22
N TYR A 74 2.18 2.57 5.71
CA TYR A 74 2.35 3.78 6.49
C TYR A 74 1.36 3.85 7.66
N LEU A 75 0.07 3.63 7.41
CA LEU A 75 -0.97 3.65 8.45
C LEU A 75 -0.71 2.59 9.52
N ASN A 76 -0.31 1.38 9.12
CA ASN A 76 0.11 0.33 10.06
C ASN A 76 1.24 0.83 10.97
N ALA A 77 2.34 1.30 10.38
CA ALA A 77 3.50 1.75 11.14
C ALA A 77 3.20 2.95 12.05
N ALA A 78 2.40 3.92 11.60
CA ALA A 78 1.97 5.07 12.41
C ALA A 78 1.13 4.65 13.63
N LEU A 79 0.20 3.70 13.45
CA LEU A 79 -0.64 3.17 14.54
C LEU A 79 0.17 2.35 15.54
N VAL A 80 1.12 1.54 15.08
CA VAL A 80 2.06 0.81 15.95
C VAL A 80 2.94 1.77 16.75
N SER A 81 3.49 2.79 16.09
CA SER A 81 4.30 3.81 16.77
C SER A 81 3.50 4.51 17.86
N THR A 82 2.27 4.94 17.55
CA THR A 82 1.39 5.60 18.52
C THR A 82 1.05 4.67 19.70
N ALA A 83 0.83 3.37 19.45
CA ALA A 83 0.59 2.40 20.52
C ALA A 83 1.80 2.22 21.44
N ASN A 84 3.01 2.25 20.87
CA ASN A 84 4.25 2.11 21.63
C ASN A 84 4.56 3.36 22.48
N ASP A 85 4.29 4.56 21.95
CA ASP A 85 4.39 5.82 22.69
C ASP A 85 3.44 5.82 23.89
N TYR A 86 2.24 5.26 23.74
CA TYR A 86 1.29 5.14 24.83
C TYR A 86 1.73 4.10 25.90
N ASP A 87 2.33 2.98 25.52
CA ASP A 87 2.72 1.98 26.53
C ASP A 87 3.96 2.40 27.37
N ASP A 88 4.58 3.56 27.11
CA ASP A 88 5.85 4.03 27.72
C ASP A 88 6.96 2.94 27.65
N SER A 89 6.77 1.97 26.75
CA SER A 89 7.37 0.63 26.84
C SER A 89 8.66 0.50 26.05
N ASP A 90 8.94 1.39 25.12
CA ASP A 90 10.28 1.56 24.53
C ASP A 90 10.22 2.71 23.51
N GLN A 91 10.88 3.83 23.80
CA GLN A 91 11.11 4.88 22.79
C GLN A 91 11.96 4.37 21.60
N THR A 92 12.51 3.15 21.69
CA THR A 92 13.29 2.50 20.63
C THR A 92 12.45 1.72 19.61
N VAL A 93 11.16 1.47 19.88
CA VAL A 93 10.23 0.77 18.94
C VAL A 93 9.24 1.74 18.28
N ALA A 94 9.26 3.02 18.66
CA ALA A 94 8.63 4.06 17.86
C ALA A 94 9.32 4.06 16.48
N THR A 95 8.54 3.84 15.42
CA THR A 95 9.10 3.93 14.07
C THR A 95 9.44 5.40 13.85
N GLU A 96 10.73 5.72 13.76
CA GLU A 96 11.19 7.10 13.56
C GLU A 96 10.40 7.75 12.42
N MET A 97 9.85 8.95 12.65
CA MET A 97 9.08 9.70 11.64
C MET A 97 9.83 9.81 10.31
N ALA A 98 11.17 9.91 10.33
CA ALA A 98 12.00 9.92 9.12
C ALA A 98 11.96 8.60 8.31
N THR A 99 11.60 7.48 8.92
CA THR A 99 11.36 6.21 8.21
C THR A 99 9.96 6.18 7.59
N LEU A 100 8.98 6.73 8.30
CA LEU A 100 7.61 6.92 7.80
C LEU A 100 7.57 7.90 6.61
N ASP A 101 8.29 9.02 6.70
CA ASP A 101 8.40 10.02 5.62
C ASP A 101 9.08 9.42 4.38
N ARG A 102 10.13 8.61 4.54
CA ARG A 102 10.78 7.91 3.41
C ARG A 102 9.85 6.94 2.68
N MET A 103 8.86 6.37 3.36
CA MET A 103 7.86 5.50 2.72
C MET A 103 6.86 6.29 1.86
N ILE A 104 6.67 7.59 2.16
CA ILE A 104 5.85 8.51 1.38
C ILE A 104 6.66 9.15 0.25
N GLU A 105 7.89 9.61 0.52
CA GLU A 105 8.75 10.31 -0.45
C GLU A 105 9.32 9.42 -1.55
N ALA A 106 9.31 8.10 -1.37
CA ALA A 106 9.68 7.13 -2.41
C ALA A 106 8.52 6.81 -3.39
N SER A 107 7.43 7.60 -3.35
CA SER A 107 6.27 7.54 -4.27
C SER A 107 6.38 8.62 -5.33
#